data_AF-A0A2N9MZP3-F1
#
_entry.id   AF-A0A2N9MZP3-F1
#
_cell.length_a   1.000
_cell.length_b   1.000
_cell.length_c   1.000
_cell.angle_alpha   90.00
_cell.angle_beta   90.00
_cell.angle_gamma   90.00
#
_symmetry.space_group_name_H-M   'P 1'
#
loop_
_entity.id
_entity.type
_entity.pdbx_description
1 polymer ?
#
loop_
_entity_poly.entity_id
_entity_poly.type
_entity_poly.pdbx_seq_one_letter_code
_entity_poly.pdbx_strand_id
1 'polypeptide(L)' 'MRAIGIVGEIDDDHKIRAEAPRDLPPGRVQLIVVRPDEDEAGAFWPWDVSQAWSDELSDVRQDLYTLADGQPVDASR' A
#
# COMPACT_ATOMS: atom_id res chain seq x y z
N MET A 1 23.31 7.72 6.35
CA MET A 1 22.42 7.54 5.17
C MET A 1 21.01 7.33 5.67
N ARG A 2 19.99 7.91 5.03
CA ARG A 2 18.58 7.65 5.34
C ARG A 2 18.02 6.79 4.22
N ALA A 3 17.67 5.54 4.53
CA ALA A 3 17.02 4.66 3.59
C ALA A 3 15.53 5.02 3.56
N ILE A 4 14.97 5.15 2.36
CA ILE A 4 13.53 5.25 2.13
C ILE A 4 13.16 3.95 1.44
N GLY A 5 12.28 3.17 2.06
CA GLY A 5 11.71 1.99 1.42
C GLY A 5 10.78 2.45 0.31
N ILE A 6 11.13 2.13 -0.93
CA ILE A 6 10.24 2.29 -2.08
C ILE A 6 9.77 0.89 -2.43
N VAL A 7 8.46 0.70 -2.51
CA VAL A 7 7.91 -0.58 -2.92
C VAL A 7 7.74 -0.60 -4.43
N GLY A 8 8.17 -1.70 -5.03
CA GLY A 8 8.04 -1.95 -6.44
C GLY A 8 7.86 -3.43 -6.71
N GLU A 9 7.37 -3.74 -7.90
CA GLU A 9 7.17 -5.09 -8.39
C GLU A 9 8.30 -5.49 -9.36
N ILE A 10 8.58 -6.78 -9.45
CA ILE A 10 9.39 -7.36 -10.52
C ILE A 10 8.39 -7.99 -11.49
N ASP A 11 8.28 -7.45 -12.71
CA ASP A 11 7.40 -8.01 -13.73
C ASP A 11 7.98 -9.29 -14.38
N ASP A 12 7.18 -9.97 -15.20
CA ASP A 12 7.60 -11.22 -15.87
C ASP A 12 8.81 -11.05 -16.80
N ASP A 13 9.01 -9.83 -17.32
CA ASP A 13 10.19 -9.44 -18.10
C ASP A 13 11.43 -9.19 -17.22
N HIS A 14 11.33 -9.43 -15.90
CA HIS A 14 12.34 -9.16 -14.88
C HIS A 14 12.72 -7.68 -14.75
N LYS A 15 11.78 -6.77 -15.02
CA LYS A 15 11.96 -5.33 -14.82
C LYS A 15 11.40 -4.93 -13.47
N ILE A 16 12.15 -4.07 -12.77
CA ILE A 16 11.68 -3.46 -11.52
C ILE A 16 10.84 -2.23 -11.88
N ARG A 17 9.59 -2.22 -11.43
CA ARG A 17 8.69 -1.05 -11.50
C ARG A 17 8.46 -0.52 -10.11
N ALA A 18 8.86 0.72 -9.86
CA ALA A 18 8.70 1.38 -8.57
C ALA A 18 8.50 2.87 -8.79
N GLU A 19 7.55 3.47 -8.08
CA GLU A 19 7.34 4.92 -8.11
C GLU A 19 8.03 5.60 -6.93
N ALA A 20 8.85 6.61 -7.21
CA ALA A 20 9.46 7.41 -6.16
C ALA A 20 8.40 8.36 -5.54
N PRO A 21 8.36 8.49 -4.21
CA PRO A 21 7.56 9.52 -3.54
C PRO A 21 7.85 10.93 -4.09
N ARG A 22 6.80 11.76 -4.24
CA ARG A 22 6.90 13.09 -4.88
C ARG A 22 7.78 14.09 -4.12
N ASP A 23 8.05 13.84 -2.84
CA ASP A 23 8.88 14.65 -1.97
C ASP A 23 10.38 14.34 -2.10
N LEU A 24 10.76 13.28 -2.83
CA LEU A 24 12.15 12.96 -3.12
C LEU A 24 12.70 13.85 -4.25
N PRO A 25 13.82 14.56 -4.02
CA PRO A 25 14.44 15.36 -5.07
C PRO A 25 15.01 14.47 -6.18
N PRO A 26 15.05 14.94 -7.44
CA PRO A 26 15.67 14.21 -8.54
C PRO A 26 17.15 13.92 -8.25
N GLY A 27 17.61 12.70 -8.48
CA GLY A 27 18.99 12.33 -8.24
C GLY A 27 19.30 10.85 -8.42
N ARG A 28 20.58 10.49 -8.30
CA ARG A 28 21.03 9.09 -8.31
C ARG A 28 20.58 8.42 -7.01
N VAL A 29 19.95 7.26 -7.13
CA VAL A 29 19.54 6.42 -6.00
C VAL A 29 20.24 5.07 -6.03
N GLN A 30 20.33 4.42 -4.88
CA GLN A 30 20.74 3.02 -4.75
C GLN A 30 19.49 2.18 -4.52
N LEU A 31 19.30 1.15 -5.33
CA LEU A 31 18.22 0.17 -5.16
C LEU A 31 18.75 -1.03 -4.36
N ILE A 32 18.01 -1.45 -3.34
CA ILE A 32 18.31 -2.65 -2.55
C ILE A 32 17.11 -3.57 -2.69
N VAL A 33 17.32 -4.76 -3.26
CA VAL A 33 16.29 -5.80 -3.36
C VAL A 33 16.51 -6.78 -2.21
N VAL A 34 15.53 -6.87 -1.32
CA VAL A 34 15.50 -7.86 -0.24
C VAL A 34 14.46 -8.89 -0.64
N ARG A 35 14.88 -10.15 -0.75
CA ARG A 35 13.95 -11.27 -0.86
C ARG A 35 13.85 -11.92 0.52
N PRO A 36 12.64 -12.20 1.03
CA PRO A 36 12.52 -13.00 2.23
C PRO A 36 13.09 -14.40 1.98
N ASP A 37 13.79 -14.95 2.97
CA ASP A 37 13.99 -16.39 3.08
C ASP A 37 12.65 -17.08 3.44
N GLU A 38 12.54 -18.40 3.28
CA GLU A 38 11.28 -19.15 3.52
C GLU A 38 10.65 -18.84 4.89
N ASP A 39 11.48 -18.60 5.91
CA ASP A 39 11.04 -18.29 7.27
C ASP A 39 10.68 -16.80 7.50
N GLU A 40 11.02 -15.91 6.57
CA GLU A 40 10.81 -14.45 6.66
C GLU A 40 9.69 -13.94 5.75
N ALA A 41 9.06 -14.81 4.96
CA ALA A 41 7.94 -14.46 4.08
C ALA A 41 6.79 -13.75 4.82
N GLY A 42 6.60 -14.07 6.11
CA GLY A 42 5.61 -13.41 6.97
C GLY A 42 5.86 -11.91 7.17
N ALA A 43 7.09 -11.41 6.98
CA ALA A 43 7.39 -9.99 7.13
C ALA A 43 6.77 -9.12 6.01
N PHE A 44 6.51 -9.71 4.84
CA PHE A 44 5.89 -9.04 3.70
C PHE A 44 4.37 -9.24 3.63
N TRP A 45 3.81 -10.14 4.45
CA TRP A 45 2.38 -10.46 4.46
C TRP A 45 1.43 -9.25 4.60
N PRO A 46 1.68 -8.27 5.51
CA PRO A 46 0.81 -7.09 5.61
C PRO A 46 0.76 -6.25 4.33
N TRP A 47 1.85 -6.28 3.56
CA TRP A 47 1.96 -5.59 2.28
C TRP A 47 1.17 -6.32 1.20
N ASP A 48 1.34 -7.64 1.09
CA ASP A 48 0.66 -8.46 0.08
C ASP A 48 -0.86 -8.43 0.25
N VAL A 49 -1.35 -8.47 1.50
CA VAL A 49 -2.79 -8.34 1.81
C VAL A 49 -3.30 -6.96 1.40
N SER A 50 -2.54 -5.90 1.70
CA SER A 50 -2.93 -4.53 1.37
C SER A 50 -2.97 -4.31 -0.14
N GLN A 51 -2.00 -4.84 -0.89
CA GLN A 51 -1.99 -4.84 -2.37
C GLN A 51 -3.18 -5.60 -2.94
N ALA A 52 -3.40 -6.84 -2.49
CA ALA A 52 -4.47 -7.69 -3.01
C ALA A 52 -5.86 -7.07 -2.81
N TRP A 53 -6.04 -6.28 -1.76
CA TRP A 53 -7.33 -5.68 -1.40
C TRP A 53 -7.44 -4.21 -1.83
N SER A 54 -6.38 -3.61 -2.37
CA SER A 54 -6.34 -2.17 -2.65
C SER A 54 -7.44 -1.74 -3.61
N ASP A 55 -7.64 -2.47 -4.70
CA ASP A 55 -8.66 -2.14 -5.71
C ASP A 55 -10.08 -2.33 -5.18
N GLU A 56 -10.31 -3.35 -4.36
CA GLU A 56 -11.60 -3.63 -3.74
C GLU A 56 -11.95 -2.60 -2.66
N LEU A 57 -11.00 -2.28 -1.77
CA LEU A 57 -11.18 -1.31 -0.69
C LEU A 57 -11.25 0.13 -1.19
N SER A 58 -10.73 0.41 -2.38
CA SER A 58 -10.80 1.75 -2.99
C SER A 58 -12.09 1.98 -3.80
N ASP A 59 -12.94 0.96 -4.00
CA ASP A 59 -14.19 1.12 -4.73
C ASP A 59 -15.23 1.87 -3.88
N VAL A 60 -15.44 3.14 -4.21
CA VAL A 60 -16.45 4.01 -3.58
C VAL A 60 -17.87 3.42 -3.65
N ARG A 61 -18.17 2.52 -4.60
CA ARG A 61 -19.47 1.84 -4.66
C ARG A 61 -19.69 0.85 -3.52
N GLN A 62 -18.60 0.37 -2.89
CA GLN A 62 -18.63 -0.51 -1.72
C GLN A 62 -18.77 0.28 -0.41
N ASP A 63 -18.69 1.61 -0.46
CA ASP A 63 -18.90 2.48 0.69
C ASP A 63 -20.41 2.64 0.95
N LEU A 64 -20.99 1.59 1.52
CA LEU A 64 -22.44 1.43 1.73
C LEU A 64 -23.00 2.32 2.85
N TYR A 65 -22.13 2.86 3.71
CA TYR A 65 -22.53 3.68 4.85
C TYR A 65 -21.86 5.05 4.76
N THR A 66 -22.68 6.07 4.86
CA THR A 66 -22.25 7.46 4.94
C THR A 66 -22.26 7.93 6.40
N LEU A 67 -21.55 9.03 6.67
CA LEU A 67 -21.59 9.68 7.99
C LEU A 67 -23.01 10.14 8.40
N ALA A 68 -23.91 10.32 7.43
CA ALA A 68 -25.31 10.66 7.70
C ALA A 68 -26.10 9.49 8.29
N ASP A 69 -25.73 8.24 7.97
CA ASP A 69 -26.40 7.03 8.47
C ASP A 69 -26.10 6.77 9.95
N GLY A 70 -24.99 7.31 10.45
CA GLY A 70 -24.60 7.25 11.86
C GLY A 70 -25.30 8.27 12.76
N GLN A 71 -26.26 9.06 12.24
CA GLN A 71 -26.97 10.02 13.08
C GLN A 71 -27.87 9.29 14.09
N PRO A 72 -27.81 9.64 15.38
CA PRO A 72 -28.69 9.04 16.37
C PRO A 72 -30.15 9.35 16.06
N VAL A 73 -30.98 8.31 16.00
CA VAL A 73 -32.42 8.40 15.65
C VAL A 73 -33.22 9.16 16.71
N ASP A 74 -32.66 9.34 17.91
CA ASP A 74 -33.32 10.02 19.03
C ASP A 74 -32.36 11.00 19.73
N ALA A 75 -32.13 12.15 19.10
CA ALA A 75 -31.31 13.23 19.67
C ALA A 75 -32.07 14.11 20.68
N SER A 76 -33.30 13.75 21.05
CA SER A 76 -34.18 14.49 21.96
C SER A 76 -34.53 13.64 23.17
N ARG A 77 -33.72 13.73 24.22
CA ARG A 77 -34.11 13.33 25.57
C ARG A 77 -34.68 14.52 26.33
#